data_AF-A0A2D5CMC2-F1
#
_entry.id   AF-A0A2D5CMC2-F1
#
_cell.length_a   1.000
_cell.length_b   1.000
_cell.length_c   1.000
_cell.angle_alpha   90.00
_cell.angle_beta   90.00
_cell.angle_gamma   90.00
#
_symmetry.space_group_name_H-M   'P 1'
#
loop_
_entity.id
_entity.type
_entity.pdbx_description
1 polymer ?
#
loop_
_entity_poly.entity_id
_entity_poly.type
_entity_poly.pdbx_seq_one_letter_code
_entity_poly.pdbx_strand_id
1 'polypeptide(L)'
;MIPLSIGSSGQVLDAYSIRQGKQANNIRKSGYYLSLGERDPDVAGLSVPVLGLEDELLGAVSLSGLRVRFNETTVDAYRAAVFDAARQIRVEIGDV
;
A
#
# COMPACT_ATOMS: atom_id res chain seq x y z
N MET A 1 -19.34 -8.09 4.09
CA MET A 1 -18.04 -7.77 4.70
C MET A 1 -16.96 -8.23 3.74
N ILE A 2 -16.04 -7.35 3.32
CA ILE A 2 -14.95 -7.73 2.38
C ILE A 2 -13.73 -8.17 3.20
N PRO A 3 -13.04 -9.28 2.83
CA PRO A 3 -11.82 -9.70 3.51
C PRO A 3 -10.74 -8.62 3.48
N LEU A 4 -10.02 -8.47 4.60
CA LEU A 4 -8.90 -7.52 4.71
C LEU A 4 -7.82 -7.81 3.66
N SER A 5 -7.66 -9.06 3.24
CA SER A 5 -6.64 -9.47 2.27
C SER A 5 -7.00 -9.24 0.80
N ILE A 6 -7.96 -8.38 0.47
CA ILE A 6 -8.34 -8.10 -0.93
C ILE A 6 -8.18 -6.61 -1.24
N GLY A 7 -7.49 -6.31 -2.34
CA GLY A 7 -7.18 -4.95 -2.77
C GLY A 7 -5.95 -4.37 -2.07
N SER A 8 -5.47 -3.24 -2.58
CA SER A 8 -4.12 -2.76 -2.25
C SER A 8 -3.89 -2.41 -0.79
N SER A 9 -4.74 -1.58 -0.20
CA SER A 9 -4.59 -1.13 1.19
C SER A 9 -4.75 -2.30 2.15
N GLY A 10 -5.69 -3.20 1.84
CA GLY A 10 -5.95 -4.37 2.63
C GLY A 10 -4.75 -5.31 2.72
N GLN A 11 -4.13 -5.61 1.58
CA GLN A 11 -2.90 -6.40 1.50
C GLN A 11 -1.73 -5.76 2.26
N VAL A 12 -1.59 -4.43 2.20
CA VAL A 12 -0.58 -3.71 2.99
C VAL A 12 -0.85 -3.81 4.48
N LEU A 13 -2.07 -3.45 4.93
CA LEU A 13 -2.41 -3.48 6.35
C LEU A 13 -2.19 -4.88 6.93
N ASP A 14 -2.65 -5.89 6.21
CA ASP A 14 -2.54 -7.28 6.61
C ASP A 14 -1.08 -7.79 6.63
N ALA A 15 -0.28 -7.40 5.62
CA ALA A 15 1.14 -7.72 5.56
C ALA A 15 1.97 -7.02 6.64
N TYR A 16 1.53 -5.90 7.20
CA TYR A 16 2.25 -5.21 8.29
C TYR A 16 1.63 -5.41 9.68
N SER A 17 0.45 -6.04 9.76
CA SER A 17 -0.17 -6.41 11.05
C SER A 17 0.40 -7.71 11.60
N ILE A 18 -0.18 -8.86 11.23
CA ILE A 18 0.16 -10.16 11.82
C ILE A 18 0.38 -11.27 10.78
N ARG A 19 0.09 -11.02 9.49
CA ARG A 19 0.11 -12.10 8.49
C ARG A 19 1.55 -12.48 8.13
N GLN A 20 1.77 -13.78 8.04
CA GLN A 20 3.02 -14.38 7.55
C GLN A 20 2.81 -15.01 6.17
N GLY A 21 3.92 -15.34 5.50
CA GLY A 21 3.92 -16.04 4.21
C GLY A 21 4.52 -15.22 3.08
N LYS A 22 4.62 -15.86 1.90
CA LYS A 22 5.37 -15.33 0.75
C LYS A 22 4.90 -13.94 0.31
N GLN A 23 3.59 -13.71 0.21
CA GLN A 23 3.05 -12.42 -0.22
C GLN A 23 3.32 -11.31 0.80
N ALA A 24 3.05 -11.57 2.08
CA ALA A 24 3.35 -10.60 3.14
C ALA A 24 4.86 -10.26 3.17
N ASN A 25 5.73 -11.26 3.01
CA ASN A 25 7.18 -11.05 2.93
C ASN A 25 7.58 -10.23 1.70
N ASN A 26 6.95 -10.47 0.54
CA ASN A 26 7.19 -9.67 -0.66
C ASN A 26 6.75 -8.21 -0.46
N ILE A 27 5.59 -7.98 0.16
CA ILE A 27 5.07 -6.64 0.45
C ILE A 27 5.96 -5.90 1.45
N ARG A 28 6.44 -6.57 2.50
CA ARG A 28 7.42 -6.00 3.44
C ARG A 28 8.73 -5.66 2.74
N LYS A 29 9.20 -6.54 1.85
CA LYS A 29 10.44 -6.31 1.08
C LYS A 29 10.32 -5.18 0.05
N SER A 30 9.17 -5.04 -0.61
CA SER A 30 8.93 -3.99 -1.61
C SER A 30 8.52 -2.66 -1.00
N GLY A 31 7.93 -2.66 0.21
CA GLY A 31 7.36 -1.49 0.85
C GLY A 31 6.01 -1.04 0.26
N TYR A 32 5.43 -1.80 -0.68
CA TYR A 32 4.15 -1.44 -1.31
C TYR A 32 3.43 -2.66 -1.87
N TYR A 33 2.15 -2.49 -2.19
CA TYR A 33 1.40 -3.45 -3.00
C TYR A 33 0.59 -2.75 -4.09
N LEU A 34 0.64 -3.31 -5.30
CA LEU A 34 -0.15 -2.88 -6.45
C LEU A 34 -1.21 -3.94 -6.72
N SER A 35 -2.47 -3.54 -6.58
CA SER A 35 -3.63 -4.32 -6.94
C SER A 35 -4.12 -3.92 -8.32
N LEU A 36 -4.31 -4.91 -9.21
CA LEU A 36 -4.80 -4.72 -10.57
C LEU A 36 -6.07 -5.54 -10.77
N GLY A 37 -7.22 -4.96 -10.47
CA GLY A 37 -8.51 -5.60 -10.74
C GLY A 37 -9.00 -6.58 -9.68
N GLU A 38 -8.40 -6.63 -8.48
CA GLU A 38 -8.79 -7.65 -7.47
C GLU A 38 -10.20 -7.45 -6.91
N ARG A 39 -10.65 -6.20 -6.78
CA ARG A 39 -12.00 -5.87 -6.28
C ARG A 39 -12.98 -5.60 -7.40
N ASP A 40 -12.53 -4.83 -8.38
CA ASP A 40 -13.28 -4.45 -9.58
C ASP A 40 -12.29 -4.52 -10.75
N PRO A 41 -12.58 -5.27 -11.82
CA PRO A 41 -11.65 -5.49 -12.92
C PRO A 41 -11.15 -4.20 -13.60
N ASP A 42 -11.89 -3.10 -13.52
CA ASP A 42 -11.53 -1.83 -14.12
C ASP A 42 -10.80 -0.88 -13.15
N VAL A 43 -10.60 -1.30 -11.90
CA VAL A 43 -9.95 -0.51 -10.85
C VAL A 43 -8.58 -1.09 -10.47
N ALA A 44 -7.62 -0.20 -10.30
CA ALA A 44 -6.32 -0.49 -9.69
C ALA A 44 -6.12 0.34 -8.42
N GLY A 45 -5.25 -0.16 -7.55
CA GLY A 45 -4.85 0.52 -6.32
C GLY A 45 -3.38 0.29 -6.03
N LEU A 46 -2.65 1.32 -5.64
CA LEU A 46 -1.29 1.25 -5.13
C LEU A 46 -1.29 1.74 -3.69
N SER A 47 -0.76 0.94 -2.77
CA SER A 47 -0.71 1.29 -1.36
C SER A 47 0.66 1.07 -0.76
N VAL A 48 1.02 1.94 0.18
CA VAL A 48 2.25 1.86 0.99
C VAL A 48 1.87 1.96 2.47
N PRO A 49 2.63 1.35 3.39
CA PRO A 49 2.39 1.50 4.82
C PRO A 49 2.82 2.89 5.30
N VAL A 50 2.19 3.35 6.37
CA VAL A 50 2.71 4.42 7.23
C VAL A 50 3.22 3.75 8.49
N LEU A 51 4.53 3.88 8.74
CA LEU A 51 5.19 3.24 9.87
C LEU A 51 5.64 4.29 10.90
N GLY A 52 5.40 4.00 12.17
CA GLY A 52 5.81 4.78 13.34
C GLY A 52 7.21 4.42 13.81
N LEU A 53 7.49 4.62 15.10
CA LEU A 53 8.70 4.08 15.73
C LEU A 53 8.66 2.54 15.74
N GLU A 54 9.85 1.93 15.72
CA GLU A 54 10.02 0.46 15.79
C GLU A 54 9.22 -0.34 14.74
N ASP A 55 9.01 0.23 13.55
CA ASP A 55 8.23 -0.35 12.44
C ASP A 55 6.75 -0.65 12.79
N GLU A 56 6.18 0.04 13.78
CA GLU A 56 4.75 -0.04 14.09
C GLU A 56 3.89 0.42 12.89
N LEU A 57 2.89 -0.37 12.52
CA LEU A 57 1.93 0.02 11.49
C LEU A 57 0.92 1.05 12.02
N LEU A 58 1.07 2.31 11.62
CA LEU A 58 0.12 3.39 11.92
C LEU A 58 -1.05 3.43 10.93
N GLY A 59 -0.84 2.96 9.70
CA GLY A 59 -1.87 2.95 8.66
C GLY A 59 -1.31 2.67 7.26
N ALA A 60 -2.06 3.04 6.23
CA ALA A 60 -1.62 2.92 4.84
C ALA A 60 -2.13 4.09 3.98
N VAL A 61 -1.27 4.60 3.10
CA VAL A 61 -1.67 5.57 2.06
C VAL A 61 -1.96 4.82 0.79
N SER A 62 -3.02 5.21 0.09
CA SER A 62 -3.48 4.52 -1.11
C SER A 62 -3.84 5.48 -2.23
N LEU A 63 -3.38 5.17 -3.44
CA LEU A 63 -3.82 5.79 -4.68
C LEU A 63 -4.65 4.78 -5.47
N SER A 64 -5.87 5.15 -5.84
CA SER A 64 -6.77 4.31 -6.64
C SER A 64 -7.16 5.02 -7.93
N GLY A 65 -7.46 4.26 -8.98
CA GLY A 65 -7.95 4.81 -10.23
C GLY A 65 -8.26 3.73 -11.27
N LEU A 66 -8.60 4.16 -12.49
CA LEU A 66 -8.86 3.24 -13.59
C LEU A 66 -7.61 2.42 -13.90
N ARG A 67 -7.74 1.09 -13.99
CA ARG A 67 -6.64 0.16 -14.23
C ARG A 67 -5.83 0.51 -15.47
N VAL A 68 -6.47 1.02 -16.52
CA VAL A 68 -5.81 1.46 -17.76
C VAL A 68 -4.79 2.59 -17.57
N ARG A 69 -4.83 3.31 -16.43
CA ARG A 69 -3.87 4.36 -16.08
C ARG A 69 -2.68 3.84 -15.26
N PHE A 70 -2.67 2.57 -14.87
CA PHE A 70 -1.61 1.93 -14.09
C PHE A 70 -0.77 1.04 -15.02
N ASN A 71 0.07 1.67 -15.84
CA ASN A 71 1.06 0.97 -16.67
C ASN A 71 2.46 1.08 -16.02
N GLU A 72 3.44 0.37 -16.56
CA GLU A 72 4.79 0.33 -15.99
C GLU A 72 5.40 1.72 -15.76
N THR A 73 5.22 2.65 -16.70
CA THR A 73 5.78 4.00 -16.61
C THR A 73 5.08 4.85 -15.55
N THR A 74 3.75 4.76 -15.45
CA THR A 74 2.98 5.55 -14.48
C THR A 74 3.04 4.98 -13.07
N VAL A 75 3.15 3.66 -12.92
CA VAL A 75 3.22 3.00 -11.62
C VAL A 75 4.44 3.45 -10.83
N ASP A 76 5.60 3.61 -11.45
CA ASP A 76 6.80 4.08 -10.74
C ASP A 76 6.62 5.51 -10.23
N ALA A 77 6.02 6.40 -11.03
CA ALA A 77 5.72 7.77 -10.62
C ALA A 77 4.67 7.81 -9.50
N TYR A 78 3.62 7.00 -9.59
CA TYR A 78 2.60 6.86 -8.56
C TYR A 78 3.19 6.30 -7.26
N ARG A 79 4.07 5.31 -7.36
CA ARG A 79 4.77 4.75 -6.21
C ARG A 79 5.55 5.84 -5.48
N ALA A 80 6.35 6.62 -6.22
CA ALA A 80 7.12 7.72 -5.64
C ALA A 80 6.22 8.75 -4.93
N ALA A 81 5.15 9.19 -5.59
CA ALA A 81 4.21 10.15 -5.02
C ALA A 81 3.51 9.63 -3.75
N VAL A 82 3.12 8.35 -3.74
CA VAL A 82 2.44 7.74 -2.58
C VAL A 82 3.42 7.53 -1.41
N PHE A 83 4.68 7.18 -1.68
CA PHE A 83 5.72 7.16 -0.64
C PHE A 83 6.00 8.55 -0.06
N ASP A 84 6.05 9.57 -0.89
CA ASP A 84 6.23 10.94 -0.43
C ASP A 84 5.08 11.40 0.46
N ALA A 85 3.84 11.08 0.09
CA ALA A 85 2.68 11.35 0.93
C ALA A 85 2.74 10.59 2.27
N ALA A 86 3.12 9.31 2.28
CA ALA A 86 3.27 8.54 3.51
C ALA A 86 4.36 9.10 4.43
N ARG A 87 5.48 9.55 3.85
CA ARG A 87 6.56 10.23 4.57
C ARG A 87 6.11 11.55 5.18
N GLN A 88 5.33 12.36 4.46
CA GLN A 88 4.77 13.61 4.98
C GLN A 88 3.83 13.35 6.16
N ILE A 89 2.95 12.38 6.04
CA ILE A 89 2.04 11.97 7.13
C ILE A 89 2.83 11.53 8.37
N ARG A 90 3.89 10.73 8.18
CA ARG A 90 4.75 10.32 9.30
C ARG A 90 5.36 11.52 10.03
N VAL A 91 5.82 12.54 9.30
CA VAL A 91 6.40 13.75 9.90
C VAL A 91 5.34 14.54 10.68
N GLU A 92 4.11 14.63 10.17
CA GLU A 92 3.02 15.36 10.82
C GLU A 92 2.47 14.67 12.07
N ILE A 93 2.41 13.33 12.07
CA ILE A 93 1.97 12.54 13.23
C ILE A 93 2.98 12.64 14.38
N GLY A 94 4.24 12.96 14.08
CA GLY A 94 5.35 12.95 15.04
C GLY A 94 5.94 11.55 15.18
N ASP A 95 7.16 11.45 15.75
CA ASP A 95 7.75 10.17 16.15
C ASP A 95 6.96 9.63 17.38
N VAL A 96 5.76 9.10 17.12
CA VAL A 96 4.96 8.32 18.08
C VAL A 96 5.54 6.91 18.17
#